data_AF-A0A498ALY3-F1
#
_entry.id   AF-A0A498ALY3-F1
#
_cell.length_a   1.000
_cell.length_b   1.000
_cell.length_c   1.000
_cell.angle_alpha   90.00
_cell.angle_beta   90.00
_cell.angle_gamma   90.00
#
_symmetry.space_group_name_H-M   'P 1'
#
loop_
_entity.id
_entity.type
_entity.pdbx_description
1 polymer ?
#
loop_
_entity_poly.entity_id
_entity_poly.type
_entity_poly.pdbx_seq_one_letter_code
_entity_poly.pdbx_strand_id
1 'polypeptide(L)'
;MPTVTVRVLGALSASVLSATLGVLAVAAPAQAAARDGACNTGEFCYYYNSDHAGSVSDHAGSLADYGSTQPGCYEFKGAGGGKGQCIKNNAASAWNRTGKTVRVYYNTGYNGSHAYQDFAPGAKKNLSSTLKNNNASHQLISAGSSYPAKDDYPYKGQTSGIDPWNFYKGQCTSFAAWAVRSRVGVAFHNQYKGQARWGNAKEWVAAAGRAGVPVYNSPKAGDVAVRLGGTYGHVAFVTRVNANGTFEIDEYNYVSADRYSHRTVSVGTANNQFSKFIRFK
;
A
#
# COMPACT_ATOMS: atom_id res chain seq x y z
N MET A 1 16.80 87.68 9.22
CA MET A 1 15.37 87.95 9.52
C MET A 1 14.90 89.03 8.56
N PRO A 2 13.71 89.03 7.92
CA PRO A 2 12.48 88.20 8.02
C PRO A 2 12.21 87.42 6.70
N THR A 3 11.01 86.97 6.30
CA THR A 3 10.08 85.93 6.79
C THR A 3 9.13 85.62 5.59
N VAL A 4 8.54 84.41 5.55
CA VAL A 4 7.29 83.97 4.87
C VAL A 4 7.27 83.88 3.34
N THR A 5 6.98 82.81 2.58
CA THR A 5 6.09 81.61 2.49
C THR A 5 5.03 81.69 1.36
N VAL A 6 5.07 80.62 0.53
CA VAL A 6 4.04 79.92 -0.29
C VAL A 6 3.30 80.65 -1.43
N ARG A 7 3.38 80.08 -2.65
CA ARG A 7 2.23 79.42 -3.32
C ARG A 7 2.61 78.68 -4.61
N VAL A 8 2.29 77.39 -4.62
CA VAL A 8 2.26 76.49 -5.78
C VAL A 8 0.85 76.53 -6.38
N LEU A 9 0.76 76.78 -7.69
CA LEU A 9 -0.36 76.54 -8.61
C LEU A 9 0.29 76.55 -10.01
N GLY A 10 0.02 75.70 -10.98
CA GLY A 10 -0.90 74.57 -11.12
C GLY A 10 -0.78 74.11 -12.58
N ALA A 11 -1.07 72.85 -12.87
CA ALA A 11 -1.49 72.43 -14.20
C ALA A 11 -2.31 71.13 -14.09
N LEU A 12 -3.58 71.25 -14.47
CA LEU A 12 -4.51 70.18 -14.82
C LEU A 12 -3.94 69.44 -16.06
N SER A 13 -4.18 68.17 -16.38
CA SER A 13 -5.47 67.49 -16.51
C SER A 13 -5.26 66.00 -16.88
N ALA A 14 -6.24 65.17 -16.51
CA ALA A 14 -6.73 63.93 -17.17
C ALA A 14 -5.78 62.70 -17.15
N SER A 15 -6.19 61.47 -16.83
CA SER A 15 -7.50 60.84 -16.96
C SER A 15 -7.59 59.62 -16.04
N VAL A 16 -8.80 59.35 -15.55
CA VAL A 16 -9.17 58.20 -14.74
C VAL A 16 -9.27 56.96 -15.64
N LEU A 17 -8.63 55.86 -15.25
CA LEU A 17 -9.13 54.52 -15.61
C LEU A 17 -8.85 53.56 -14.44
N SER A 18 -9.83 53.48 -13.54
CA SER A 18 -9.92 52.46 -12.51
C SER A 18 -10.23 51.12 -13.17
N ALA A 19 -9.22 50.27 -13.33
CA ALA A 19 -9.41 48.85 -13.58
C ALA A 19 -9.17 48.11 -12.26
N THR A 20 -10.22 47.97 -11.45
CA THR A 20 -10.25 46.99 -10.36
C THR A 20 -10.21 45.60 -11.01
N LEU A 21 -9.02 45.01 -11.12
CA LEU A 21 -8.92 43.56 -11.36
C LEU A 21 -9.52 42.88 -10.13
N GLY A 22 -10.74 42.40 -10.27
CA GLY A 22 -11.33 41.45 -9.36
C GLY A 22 -10.43 40.22 -9.30
N VAL A 23 -9.77 40.01 -8.16
CA VAL A 23 -9.08 38.76 -7.87
C VAL A 23 -10.18 37.71 -7.74
N LEU A 24 -10.40 36.94 -8.79
CA LEU A 24 -11.09 35.66 -8.69
C LEU A 24 -10.23 34.79 -7.77
N ALA A 25 -10.58 34.76 -6.49
CA ALA A 25 -10.11 33.74 -5.57
C ALA A 25 -10.67 32.40 -6.05
N VAL A 26 -9.96 31.76 -6.97
CA VAL A 26 -10.15 30.34 -7.21
C VAL A 26 -9.81 29.65 -5.90
N ALA A 27 -10.83 29.12 -5.21
CA ALA A 27 -10.60 28.23 -4.09
C ALA A 27 -9.75 27.08 -4.62
N ALA A 28 -8.45 27.07 -4.26
CA ALA A 28 -7.63 25.89 -4.42
C ALA A 28 -8.41 24.73 -3.76
N PRO A 29 -8.41 23.52 -4.34
CA PRO A 29 -9.01 22.39 -3.65
C PRO A 29 -8.37 22.34 -2.26
N ALA A 30 -9.18 22.20 -1.22
CA ALA A 30 -8.71 22.09 0.15
C ALA A 30 -7.72 20.92 0.22
N GLN A 31 -6.43 21.20 0.09
CA GLN A 31 -5.40 20.23 0.40
C GLN A 31 -5.38 20.16 1.91
N ALA A 32 -5.75 18.98 2.45
CA ALA A 32 -5.48 18.64 3.85
C ALA A 32 -4.07 19.13 4.19
N ALA A 33 -3.95 19.95 5.24
CA ALA A 33 -2.76 20.75 5.54
C ALA A 33 -1.51 19.86 5.49
N ALA A 34 -0.75 19.94 4.40
CA ALA A 34 0.35 19.02 4.17
C ALA A 34 1.50 19.36 5.11
N ARG A 35 1.90 18.42 5.97
CA ARG A 35 3.13 18.51 6.78
C ARG A 35 3.03 19.59 7.86
N ASP A 36 1.96 19.58 8.65
CA ASP A 36 1.71 20.58 9.70
C ASP A 36 2.18 20.15 11.10
N GLY A 37 2.61 18.90 11.28
CA GLY A 37 3.05 18.37 12.56
C GLY A 37 1.91 17.95 13.50
N ALA A 38 0.68 17.87 13.00
CA ALA A 38 -0.46 17.27 13.65
C ALA A 38 -0.92 16.03 12.87
N CYS A 39 -1.59 15.08 13.54
CA CYS A 39 -2.10 13.89 12.87
C CYS A 39 -3.59 14.04 12.56
N ASN A 40 -3.93 14.58 11.40
CA ASN A 40 -5.29 14.89 10.96
C ASN A 40 -5.99 13.69 10.29
N THR A 41 -7.29 13.83 10.04
CA THR A 41 -8.05 12.86 9.26
C THR A 41 -7.52 12.81 7.83
N GLY A 42 -7.28 11.61 7.30
CA GLY A 42 -6.75 11.43 5.94
C GLY A 42 -5.23 11.22 5.88
N GLU A 43 -4.52 11.27 7.01
CA GLU A 43 -3.06 11.19 7.06
C GLU A 43 -2.54 9.88 7.65
N PHE A 44 -1.33 9.52 7.25
CA PHE A 44 -0.50 8.54 7.92
C PHE A 44 0.60 9.25 8.70
N CYS A 45 0.66 9.01 10.00
CA CYS A 45 1.49 9.80 10.90
C CYS A 45 2.53 8.92 11.59
N TYR A 46 3.79 9.33 11.50
CA TYR A 46 4.89 8.79 12.29
C TYR A 46 5.08 9.57 13.58
N TYR A 47 5.50 8.86 14.62
CA TYR A 47 5.87 9.43 15.91
C TYR A 47 7.30 9.00 16.23
N TYR A 48 8.09 9.95 16.72
CA TYR A 48 9.50 9.73 17.04
C TYR A 48 9.68 8.68 18.15
N ASN A 49 8.80 8.65 19.14
CA ASN A 49 8.85 7.67 20.23
C ASN A 49 7.75 6.60 20.11
N SER A 50 7.92 5.52 20.89
CA SER A 50 6.87 4.52 21.05
C SER A 50 5.62 5.10 21.69
N ASP A 51 4.51 4.38 21.55
CA ASP A 51 3.22 4.68 22.13
C ASP A 51 2.69 6.07 21.72
N HIS A 52 3.01 6.46 20.49
CA HIS A 52 2.57 7.69 19.83
C HIS A 52 3.00 8.95 20.56
N ALA A 53 4.19 8.90 21.18
CA ALA A 53 4.80 10.03 21.88
C ALA A 53 5.87 10.74 21.02
N GLY A 54 6.27 11.93 21.46
CA GLY A 54 7.27 12.75 20.78
C GLY A 54 6.71 13.50 19.57
N SER A 55 7.63 14.03 18.76
CA SER A 55 7.30 14.81 17.58
C SER A 55 6.63 13.96 16.50
N VAL A 56 5.72 14.59 15.74
CA VAL A 56 4.88 13.94 14.73
C VAL A 56 5.32 14.33 13.33
N SER A 57 5.20 13.38 12.42
CA SER A 57 5.36 13.58 11.00
C SER A 57 4.16 13.01 10.24
N ASP A 58 3.37 13.86 9.62
CA ASP A 58 2.11 13.55 8.95
C ASP A 58 2.25 13.48 7.42
N HIS A 59 1.54 12.56 6.77
CA HIS A 59 1.62 12.35 5.31
C HIS A 59 0.27 11.98 4.71
N ALA A 60 -0.17 12.70 3.68
CA ALA A 60 -1.43 12.41 2.98
C ALA A 60 -1.31 11.33 1.88
N GLY A 61 -0.10 10.93 1.50
CA GLY A 61 0.15 10.06 0.35
C GLY A 61 1.38 9.18 0.52
N SER A 62 1.59 8.26 -0.43
CA SER A 62 2.71 7.32 -0.41
C SER A 62 4.05 8.02 -0.64
N LEU A 63 5.09 7.63 0.09
CA LEU A 63 6.45 8.14 -0.06
C LEU A 63 7.42 7.00 -0.33
N ALA A 64 7.97 6.97 -1.54
CA ALA A 64 8.92 5.95 -1.98
C ALA A 64 10.30 6.14 -1.32
N ASP A 65 10.67 7.36 -0.93
CA ASP A 65 11.87 7.63 -0.14
C ASP A 65 11.60 8.77 0.83
N TYR A 66 12.06 8.63 2.07
CA TYR A 66 11.98 9.68 3.08
C TYR A 66 13.13 10.68 2.99
N GLY A 67 14.19 10.36 2.23
CA GLY A 67 15.44 11.11 2.30
C GLY A 67 16.17 10.88 3.63
N SER A 68 17.48 11.14 3.65
CA SER A 68 18.35 10.85 4.80
C SER A 68 18.83 12.08 5.55
N THR A 69 18.84 13.25 4.91
CA THR A 69 19.42 14.48 5.47
C THR A 69 18.62 15.72 5.08
N GLN A 70 18.60 16.71 5.97
CA GLN A 70 18.07 18.04 5.69
C GLN A 70 18.91 18.76 4.62
N PRO A 71 18.30 19.61 3.76
CA PRO A 71 16.88 19.96 3.73
C PRO A 71 15.98 18.97 2.97
N GLY A 72 16.55 17.87 2.44
CA GLY A 72 15.87 16.98 1.50
C GLY A 72 15.06 15.84 2.11
N CYS A 73 15.10 15.67 3.43
CA CYS A 73 14.38 14.60 4.11
C CYS A 73 13.02 15.05 4.64
N TYR A 74 12.10 14.11 4.77
CA TYR A 74 10.88 14.30 5.55
C TYR A 74 11.23 14.21 7.03
N GLU A 75 10.95 15.26 7.79
CA GLU A 75 11.26 15.39 9.21
C GLU A 75 10.06 15.25 10.15
N PHE A 76 10.27 15.02 11.43
CA PHE A 76 9.24 15.25 12.44
C PHE A 76 9.05 16.75 12.69
N LYS A 77 7.83 17.26 12.49
CA LYS A 77 7.51 18.69 12.58
C LYS A 77 6.78 19.08 13.86
N GLY A 78 6.02 18.15 14.43
CA GLY A 78 5.23 18.39 15.65
C GLY A 78 6.08 18.78 16.86
N ALA A 79 5.46 19.26 17.92
CA ALA A 79 6.15 19.53 19.17
C ALA A 79 6.66 18.23 19.84
N GLY A 80 7.72 18.33 20.64
CA GLY A 80 8.25 17.22 21.44
C GLY A 80 9.58 16.65 20.94
N GLY A 81 10.06 15.61 21.62
CA GLY A 81 11.33 14.96 21.30
C GLY A 81 11.39 14.45 19.86
N GLY A 82 12.51 14.70 19.18
CA GLY A 82 12.73 14.32 17.79
C GLY A 82 12.34 15.35 16.73
N LYS A 83 11.82 16.53 17.13
CA LYS A 83 11.51 17.61 16.17
C LYS A 83 12.75 17.98 15.33
N GLY A 84 12.56 18.10 14.02
CA GLY A 84 13.60 18.40 13.02
C GLY A 84 14.44 17.20 12.58
N GLN A 85 14.30 16.04 13.23
CA GLN A 85 14.99 14.82 12.80
C GLN A 85 14.29 14.22 11.58
N CYS A 86 15.07 13.69 10.63
CA CYS A 86 14.54 12.94 9.50
C CYS A 86 13.80 11.68 9.98
N ILE A 87 12.69 11.33 9.35
CA ILE A 87 11.87 10.15 9.70
C ILE A 87 12.61 8.84 9.43
N LYS A 88 13.45 8.83 8.38
CA LYS A 88 14.20 7.63 7.97
C LYS A 88 14.99 7.11 9.16
N ASN A 89 14.73 5.85 9.51
CA ASN A 89 15.37 5.16 10.62
C ASN A 89 15.18 5.80 12.01
N ASN A 90 14.17 6.66 12.19
CA ASN A 90 13.93 7.34 13.48
C ASN A 90 12.47 7.26 13.95
N ALA A 91 11.57 6.62 13.21
CA ALA A 91 10.20 6.45 13.68
C ALA A 91 10.06 5.21 14.56
N ALA A 92 9.33 5.34 15.66
CA ALA A 92 9.09 4.25 16.60
C ALA A 92 7.64 3.79 16.65
N SER A 93 6.69 4.64 16.29
CA SER A 93 5.28 4.27 16.21
C SER A 93 4.55 5.04 15.12
N ALA A 94 3.36 4.56 14.76
CA ALA A 94 2.56 5.21 13.72
C ALA A 94 1.06 5.11 13.98
N TRP A 95 0.33 6.08 13.41
CA TRP A 95 -1.12 6.11 13.38
C TRP A 95 -1.60 6.31 11.94
N ASN A 96 -2.40 5.36 11.47
CA ASN A 96 -3.09 5.46 10.20
C ASN A 96 -4.47 6.09 10.38
N ARG A 97 -4.59 7.38 10.06
CA ARG A 97 -5.87 8.09 9.96
C ARG A 97 -6.36 8.22 8.52
N THR A 98 -5.72 7.53 7.57
CA THR A 98 -6.21 7.39 6.20
C THR A 98 -7.38 6.40 6.13
N GLY A 99 -8.11 6.42 5.01
CA GLY A 99 -9.12 5.39 4.69
C GLY A 99 -8.55 4.12 4.04
N LYS A 100 -7.23 3.98 3.93
CA LYS A 100 -6.54 2.88 3.22
C LYS A 100 -5.63 2.12 4.18
N THR A 101 -5.24 0.90 3.84
CA THR A 101 -4.14 0.25 4.58
C THR A 101 -2.85 0.96 4.22
N VAL A 102 -1.99 1.26 5.18
CA VAL A 102 -0.64 1.79 4.90
C VAL A 102 0.39 0.73 5.24
N ARG A 103 1.26 0.42 4.28
CA ARG A 103 2.38 -0.48 4.48
C ARG A 103 3.65 0.33 4.67
N VAL A 104 4.31 0.12 5.81
CA VAL A 104 5.61 0.71 6.11
C VAL A 104 6.68 -0.30 5.76
N TYR A 105 7.70 0.12 5.01
CA TYR A 105 8.79 -0.71 4.55
C TYR A 105 10.10 -0.35 5.25
N TYR A 106 10.91 -1.37 5.47
CA TYR A 106 12.27 -1.21 5.96
C TYR A 106 13.14 -0.46 4.93
N ASN A 107 12.97 -0.78 3.66
CA ASN A 107 13.77 -0.22 2.57
C ASN A 107 13.04 0.90 1.84
N THR A 108 13.82 1.78 1.20
CA THR A 108 13.36 2.74 0.19
C THR A 108 12.75 1.99 -1.01
N GLY A 109 11.88 2.65 -1.77
CA GLY A 109 11.30 2.15 -3.02
C GLY A 109 10.18 1.13 -2.85
N TYR A 110 9.49 1.12 -1.69
CA TYR A 110 8.47 0.12 -1.35
C TYR A 110 9.00 -1.31 -1.39
N ASN A 111 10.30 -1.49 -1.13
CA ASN A 111 10.96 -2.78 -1.24
C ASN A 111 10.66 -3.63 0.01
N GLY A 112 9.75 -4.59 -0.17
CA GLY A 112 9.33 -5.54 0.87
C GLY A 112 10.22 -6.77 1.04
N SER A 113 11.37 -6.87 0.35
CA SER A 113 12.22 -8.06 0.38
C SER A 113 12.88 -8.34 1.73
N HIS A 114 12.99 -7.33 2.61
CA HIS A 114 13.52 -7.51 3.96
C HIS A 114 12.40 -7.57 5.01
N ALA A 115 11.67 -6.47 5.20
CA ALA A 115 10.56 -6.41 6.14
C ALA A 115 9.58 -5.28 5.78
N TYR A 116 8.32 -5.48 6.17
CA TYR A 116 7.28 -4.47 6.15
C TYR A 116 6.25 -4.72 7.24
N GLN A 117 5.42 -3.71 7.54
CA GLN A 117 4.32 -3.80 8.49
C GLN A 117 3.13 -3.00 8.01
N ASP A 118 1.97 -3.63 8.08
CA ASP A 118 0.71 -3.02 7.68
C ASP A 118 -0.03 -2.37 8.85
N PHE A 119 -0.60 -1.22 8.54
CA PHE A 119 -1.49 -0.44 9.37
C PHE A 119 -2.83 -0.37 8.65
N ALA A 120 -3.82 -1.16 9.09
CA ALA A 120 -5.20 -1.03 8.59
C ALA A 120 -5.75 0.40 8.82
N PRO A 121 -6.81 0.83 8.12
CA PRO A 121 -7.48 2.09 8.41
C PRO A 121 -7.79 2.22 9.90
N GLY A 122 -7.42 3.34 10.52
CA GLY A 122 -7.59 3.61 11.95
C GLY A 122 -6.53 2.98 12.86
N ALA A 123 -5.64 2.10 12.35
CA ALA A 123 -4.67 1.41 13.19
C ALA A 123 -3.67 2.38 13.83
N LYS A 124 -3.55 2.31 15.16
CA LYS A 124 -2.65 3.12 15.98
C LYS A 124 -1.80 2.18 16.83
N LYS A 125 -0.54 1.95 16.45
CA LYS A 125 0.35 0.99 17.14
C LYS A 125 1.84 1.32 16.97
N ASN A 126 2.68 0.67 17.77
CA ASN A 126 4.13 0.68 17.61
C ASN A 126 4.57 0.01 16.30
N LEU A 127 5.68 0.49 15.75
CA LEU A 127 6.39 -0.27 14.72
C LEU A 127 6.95 -1.54 15.35
N SER A 128 7.02 -2.62 14.58
CA SER A 128 7.62 -3.88 15.01
C SER A 128 9.07 -3.67 15.40
N SER A 129 9.65 -4.60 16.17
CA SER A 129 11.07 -4.56 16.54
C SER A 129 12.00 -4.43 15.34
N THR A 130 11.63 -5.00 14.18
CA THR A 130 12.38 -4.89 12.94
C THR A 130 12.29 -3.52 12.27
N LEU A 131 11.16 -2.82 12.39
CA LEU A 131 10.92 -1.55 11.68
C LEU A 131 11.10 -0.31 12.54
N LYS A 132 10.99 -0.44 13.87
CA LYS A 132 11.27 0.65 14.79
C LYS A 132 12.70 1.14 14.53
N ASN A 133 12.81 2.43 14.23
CA ASN A 133 14.05 3.11 13.88
C ASN A 133 14.76 2.50 12.64
N ASN A 134 14.02 1.86 11.74
CA ASN A 134 14.57 1.28 10.51
C ASN A 134 13.62 1.39 9.31
N ASN A 135 12.67 2.34 9.33
CA ASN A 135 11.71 2.58 8.25
C ASN A 135 12.28 3.54 7.20
N ALA A 136 12.02 3.29 5.91
CA ALA A 136 12.54 4.12 4.82
C ALA A 136 11.54 4.46 3.70
N SER A 137 10.40 3.77 3.60
CA SER A 137 9.31 4.15 2.68
C SER A 137 7.94 3.66 3.18
N HIS A 138 6.86 4.26 2.69
CA HIS A 138 5.51 3.76 2.97
C HIS A 138 4.55 3.95 1.80
N GLN A 139 3.63 3.00 1.65
CA GLN A 139 2.65 3.00 0.59
C GLN A 139 1.24 2.92 1.14
N LEU A 140 0.37 3.85 0.73
CA LEU A 140 -1.08 3.72 0.89
C LEU A 140 -1.55 2.63 -0.06
N ILE A 141 -1.86 1.46 0.49
CA ILE A 141 -2.46 0.33 -0.20
C ILE A 141 -3.95 0.63 -0.42
N SER A 142 -4.26 1.07 -1.63
CA SER A 142 -5.65 1.18 -2.10
C SER A 142 -6.19 -0.23 -2.38
N ALA A 143 -7.51 -0.41 -2.26
CA ALA A 143 -8.13 -1.49 -3.03
C ALA A 143 -7.86 -1.20 -4.52
N GLY A 144 -7.03 -2.04 -5.15
CA GLY A 144 -6.50 -1.78 -6.51
C GLY A 144 -4.98 -1.50 -6.59
N SER A 145 -4.22 -1.57 -5.49
CA SER A 145 -2.75 -1.58 -5.55
C SER A 145 -2.26 -2.79 -6.34
N SER A 146 -1.48 -2.57 -7.40
CA SER A 146 -0.90 -3.65 -8.19
C SER A 146 0.30 -4.28 -7.48
N TYR A 147 0.38 -5.61 -7.46
CA TYR A 147 1.62 -6.33 -7.20
C TYR A 147 2.43 -6.44 -8.49
N PRO A 148 3.76 -6.27 -8.47
CA PRO A 148 4.57 -6.42 -9.67
C PRO A 148 4.46 -7.85 -10.19
N ALA A 149 4.13 -7.97 -11.48
CA ALA A 149 4.14 -9.25 -12.19
C ALA A 149 5.58 -9.76 -12.28
N LYS A 150 5.88 -10.87 -11.60
CA LYS A 150 7.23 -11.44 -11.59
C LYS A 150 7.21 -12.90 -11.17
N ASP A 151 8.11 -13.68 -11.78
CA ASP A 151 8.49 -14.99 -11.25
C ASP A 151 9.63 -14.85 -10.23
N ASP A 152 9.25 -14.51 -9.01
CA ASP A 152 10.10 -14.43 -7.81
C ASP A 152 9.86 -15.61 -6.85
N TYR A 153 9.22 -16.67 -7.35
CA TYR A 153 9.00 -17.91 -6.64
C TYR A 153 10.34 -18.62 -6.36
N PRO A 154 10.67 -18.94 -5.09
CA PRO A 154 11.97 -19.49 -4.72
C PRO A 154 12.23 -20.91 -5.25
N TYR A 155 11.17 -21.63 -5.63
CA TYR A 155 11.27 -22.98 -6.18
C TYR A 155 10.96 -23.04 -7.68
N LYS A 156 11.16 -21.93 -8.40
CA LYS A 156 11.06 -21.91 -9.86
C LYS A 156 11.94 -23.01 -10.48
N GLY A 157 11.35 -23.79 -11.38
CA GLY A 157 11.99 -24.96 -12.01
C GLY A 157 12.10 -26.21 -11.14
N GLN A 158 11.68 -26.20 -9.87
CA GLN A 158 11.58 -27.41 -9.03
C GLN A 158 10.19 -28.00 -9.13
N THR A 159 10.09 -29.21 -9.69
CA THR A 159 8.82 -29.89 -10.03
C THR A 159 8.47 -31.05 -9.08
N SER A 160 9.27 -31.26 -8.03
CA SER A 160 9.09 -32.34 -7.08
C SER A 160 9.43 -31.93 -5.65
N GLY A 161 8.92 -32.71 -4.69
CA GLY A 161 9.11 -32.46 -3.26
C GLY A 161 8.10 -31.47 -2.66
N ILE A 162 8.05 -31.47 -1.34
CA ILE A 162 7.16 -30.62 -0.54
C ILE A 162 7.93 -29.36 -0.12
N ASP A 163 7.30 -28.21 -0.23
CA ASP A 163 7.84 -26.93 0.23
C ASP A 163 7.61 -26.68 1.75
N PRO A 164 8.24 -25.66 2.34
CA PRO A 164 8.06 -25.33 3.76
C PRO A 164 6.65 -24.89 4.17
N TRP A 165 5.74 -24.59 3.23
CA TRP A 165 4.33 -24.29 3.51
C TRP A 165 3.41 -25.47 3.16
N ASN A 166 4.01 -26.66 3.02
CA ASN A 166 3.39 -27.97 2.89
C ASN A 166 2.51 -28.17 1.64
N PHE A 167 2.90 -27.55 0.54
CA PHE A 167 2.40 -27.87 -0.81
C PHE A 167 3.50 -28.52 -1.66
N TYR A 168 3.12 -29.13 -2.79
CA TYR A 168 4.09 -29.67 -3.74
C TYR A 168 4.69 -28.53 -4.56
N LYS A 169 6.03 -28.47 -4.64
CA LYS A 169 6.75 -27.44 -5.39
C LYS A 169 6.36 -27.43 -6.86
N GLY A 170 6.41 -26.25 -7.46
CA GLY A 170 6.05 -26.03 -8.87
C GLY A 170 4.54 -26.00 -9.13
N GLN A 171 3.69 -26.39 -8.17
CA GLN A 171 2.24 -26.39 -8.34
C GLN A 171 1.60 -25.00 -8.11
N CYS A 172 0.42 -24.79 -8.68
CA CYS A 172 -0.34 -23.54 -8.53
C CYS A 172 -0.64 -23.20 -7.07
N THR A 173 -0.97 -24.22 -6.26
CA THR A 173 -1.23 -24.08 -4.81
C THR A 173 0.01 -23.65 -4.04
N SER A 174 1.18 -24.20 -4.41
CA SER A 174 2.46 -23.85 -3.81
C SER A 174 2.86 -22.41 -4.14
N PHE A 175 2.78 -22.02 -5.42
CA PHE A 175 3.04 -20.65 -5.83
C PHE A 175 2.10 -19.66 -5.15
N ALA A 176 0.79 -19.91 -5.17
CA ALA A 176 -0.20 -19.02 -4.58
C ALA A 176 0.02 -18.87 -3.06
N ALA A 177 0.38 -19.96 -2.38
CA ALA A 177 0.69 -19.92 -0.96
C ALA A 177 1.94 -19.07 -0.67
N TRP A 178 3.00 -19.27 -1.45
CA TRP A 178 4.19 -18.43 -1.37
C TRP A 178 3.88 -16.95 -1.63
N ALA A 179 3.08 -16.64 -2.66
CA ALA A 179 2.72 -15.26 -2.98
C ALA A 179 1.94 -14.59 -1.85
N VAL A 180 1.00 -15.30 -1.21
CA VAL A 180 0.30 -14.81 -0.01
C VAL A 180 1.30 -14.55 1.14
N ARG A 181 2.23 -15.48 1.39
CA ARG A 181 3.25 -15.32 2.44
C ARG A 181 4.17 -14.13 2.20
N SER A 182 4.77 -14.05 1.02
CA SER A 182 5.80 -13.07 0.71
C SER A 182 5.23 -11.69 0.37
N ARG A 183 4.13 -11.66 -0.39
CA ARG A 183 3.57 -10.40 -0.92
C ARG A 183 2.47 -9.83 -0.03
N VAL A 184 1.62 -10.67 0.57
CA VAL A 184 0.54 -10.20 1.47
C VAL A 184 1.01 -10.15 2.93
N GLY A 185 1.89 -11.06 3.35
CA GLY A 185 2.47 -11.09 4.71
C GLY A 185 1.72 -12.02 5.65
N VAL A 186 0.79 -12.81 5.13
CA VAL A 186 0.06 -13.81 5.90
C VAL A 186 0.83 -15.12 5.82
N ALA A 187 1.21 -15.68 6.96
CA ALA A 187 1.92 -16.96 7.07
C ALA A 187 1.03 -18.16 6.68
N PHE A 188 0.45 -18.12 5.48
CA PHE A 188 -0.43 -19.14 4.92
C PHE A 188 0.34 -20.43 4.61
N HIS A 189 -0.27 -21.57 4.87
CA HIS A 189 0.28 -22.90 4.61
C HIS A 189 -0.87 -23.90 4.48
N ASN A 190 -0.58 -25.13 4.05
CA ASN A 190 -1.62 -26.13 3.79
C ASN A 190 -2.44 -26.52 5.04
N GLN A 191 -1.99 -26.18 6.25
CA GLN A 191 -2.72 -26.40 7.52
C GLN A 191 -3.17 -25.08 8.17
N TYR A 192 -3.23 -24.00 7.40
CA TYR A 192 -3.50 -22.67 7.94
C TYR A 192 -4.81 -22.65 8.73
N LYS A 193 -4.77 -22.02 9.92
CA LYS A 193 -5.85 -21.98 10.92
C LYS A 193 -6.28 -23.36 11.44
N GLY A 194 -5.32 -24.27 11.64
CA GLY A 194 -5.54 -25.56 12.28
C GLY A 194 -6.32 -26.57 11.43
N GLN A 195 -6.48 -26.30 10.13
CA GLN A 195 -7.11 -27.22 9.19
C GLN A 195 -6.20 -28.43 8.93
N ALA A 196 -6.78 -29.61 8.74
CA ALA A 196 -6.01 -30.81 8.39
C ALA A 196 -5.28 -30.65 7.04
N ARG A 197 -5.98 -30.09 6.05
CA ARG A 197 -5.42 -29.67 4.76
C ARG A 197 -6.33 -28.63 4.07
N TRP A 198 -5.73 -27.65 3.40
CA TRP A 198 -6.39 -26.81 2.40
C TRP A 198 -6.47 -27.53 1.06
N GLY A 199 -5.45 -28.36 0.75
CA GLY A 199 -5.49 -29.37 -0.30
C GLY A 199 -5.45 -28.80 -1.71
N ASN A 200 -6.22 -29.43 -2.61
CA ASN A 200 -6.28 -29.05 -4.01
C ASN A 200 -6.94 -27.69 -4.19
N ALA A 201 -6.62 -26.98 -5.27
CA ALA A 201 -7.14 -25.65 -5.55
C ALA A 201 -8.67 -25.52 -5.42
N LYS A 202 -9.45 -26.49 -5.93
CA LYS A 202 -10.92 -26.47 -5.82
C LYS A 202 -11.46 -26.57 -4.38
N GLU A 203 -10.66 -27.07 -3.45
CA GLU A 203 -11.02 -27.25 -2.03
C GLU A 203 -10.81 -25.96 -1.22
N TRP A 204 -10.02 -25.01 -1.74
CA TRP A 204 -9.61 -23.81 -1.00
C TRP A 204 -10.77 -22.91 -0.61
N VAL A 205 -11.86 -22.84 -1.40
CA VAL A 205 -13.05 -22.05 -1.03
C VAL A 205 -13.72 -22.62 0.22
N ALA A 206 -13.89 -23.94 0.28
CA ALA A 206 -14.46 -24.60 1.46
C ALA A 206 -13.52 -24.53 2.66
N ALA A 207 -12.21 -24.69 2.43
CA ALA A 207 -11.18 -24.55 3.48
C ALA A 207 -11.14 -23.12 4.06
N ALA A 208 -11.22 -22.10 3.20
CA ALA A 208 -11.31 -20.70 3.61
C ALA A 208 -12.53 -20.45 4.50
N GLY A 209 -13.70 -20.98 4.12
CA GLY A 209 -14.92 -20.91 4.93
C GLY A 209 -14.73 -21.52 6.33
N ARG A 210 -14.17 -22.74 6.42
CA ARG A 210 -13.87 -23.40 7.71
C ARG A 210 -12.82 -22.65 8.54
N ALA A 211 -11.88 -21.97 7.89
CA ALA A 211 -10.83 -21.18 8.52
C ALA A 211 -11.28 -19.76 8.91
N GLY A 212 -12.52 -19.36 8.61
CA GLY A 212 -13.01 -17.99 8.81
C GLY A 212 -12.35 -16.95 7.89
N VAL A 213 -11.75 -17.37 6.79
CA VAL A 213 -11.14 -16.48 5.79
C VAL A 213 -12.21 -16.07 4.78
N PRO A 214 -12.49 -14.77 4.59
CA PRO A 214 -13.54 -14.32 3.69
C PRO A 214 -13.30 -14.71 2.23
N VAL A 215 -14.37 -15.12 1.56
CA VAL A 215 -14.41 -15.43 0.12
C VAL A 215 -15.38 -14.47 -0.57
N TYR A 216 -14.94 -13.85 -1.66
CA TYR A 216 -15.69 -12.89 -2.44
C TYR A 216 -15.97 -13.40 -3.86
N ASN A 217 -16.93 -12.75 -4.53
CA ASN A 217 -17.20 -12.94 -5.97
C ASN A 217 -16.55 -11.85 -6.84
N SER A 218 -15.92 -10.84 -6.21
CA SER A 218 -15.26 -9.72 -6.88
C SER A 218 -13.76 -9.73 -6.56
N PRO A 219 -12.88 -9.61 -7.57
CA PRO A 219 -11.44 -9.62 -7.35
C PRO A 219 -10.96 -8.36 -6.63
N LYS A 220 -9.87 -8.51 -5.88
CA LYS A 220 -9.01 -7.42 -5.43
C LYS A 220 -7.57 -7.90 -5.54
N ALA A 221 -6.67 -6.99 -5.87
CA ALA A 221 -5.24 -7.29 -5.81
C ALA A 221 -4.86 -7.80 -4.40
N GLY A 222 -4.06 -8.86 -4.36
CA GLY A 222 -3.69 -9.60 -3.14
C GLY A 222 -4.62 -10.76 -2.81
N ASP A 223 -5.78 -10.87 -3.47
CA ASP A 223 -6.64 -12.05 -3.32
C ASP A 223 -6.00 -13.26 -4.04
N VAL A 224 -6.38 -14.46 -3.58
CA VAL A 224 -6.18 -15.68 -4.37
C VAL A 224 -7.44 -15.94 -5.18
N ALA A 225 -7.34 -15.85 -6.50
CA ALA A 225 -8.39 -16.23 -7.43
C ALA A 225 -8.47 -17.77 -7.50
N VAL A 226 -9.69 -18.30 -7.44
CA VAL A 226 -9.97 -19.75 -7.46
C VAL A 226 -10.89 -20.10 -8.63
N ARG A 227 -10.45 -21.07 -9.42
CA ARG A 227 -11.27 -21.77 -10.42
C ARG A 227 -11.64 -23.14 -9.86
N LEU A 228 -12.93 -23.41 -9.75
CA LEU A 228 -13.45 -24.65 -9.16
C LEU A 228 -13.49 -25.81 -10.16
N GLY A 229 -13.55 -25.51 -11.47
CA GLY A 229 -13.61 -26.52 -12.53
C GLY A 229 -12.27 -27.22 -12.80
N GLY A 230 -12.35 -28.45 -13.32
CA GLY A 230 -11.20 -29.33 -13.57
C GLY A 230 -10.92 -30.31 -12.43
N THR A 231 -10.06 -31.30 -12.66
CA THR A 231 -9.78 -32.39 -11.71
C THR A 231 -9.36 -31.88 -10.32
N TYR A 232 -8.46 -30.89 -10.29
CA TYR A 232 -7.91 -30.32 -9.05
C TYR A 232 -8.36 -28.88 -8.78
N GLY A 233 -9.10 -28.26 -9.71
CA GLY A 233 -9.28 -26.81 -9.74
C GLY A 233 -8.02 -26.07 -10.15
N HIS A 234 -8.02 -24.76 -9.97
CA HIS A 234 -6.83 -23.92 -10.16
C HIS A 234 -6.84 -22.70 -9.24
N VAL A 235 -5.67 -22.26 -8.80
CA VAL A 235 -5.51 -21.02 -8.02
C VAL A 235 -4.43 -20.13 -8.62
N ALA A 236 -4.65 -18.82 -8.53
CA ALA A 236 -3.73 -17.80 -9.00
C ALA A 236 -3.73 -16.60 -8.05
N PHE A 237 -2.63 -15.85 -8.01
CA PHE A 237 -2.52 -14.65 -7.20
C PHE A 237 -2.95 -13.42 -8.00
N VAL A 238 -3.94 -12.66 -7.52
CA VAL A 238 -4.41 -11.45 -8.20
C VAL A 238 -3.39 -10.34 -8.00
N THR A 239 -2.72 -9.94 -9.08
CA THR A 239 -1.75 -8.85 -9.04
C THR A 239 -2.41 -7.50 -9.17
N ARG A 240 -3.45 -7.35 -10.00
CA ARG A 240 -4.12 -6.06 -10.25
C ARG A 240 -5.58 -6.26 -10.67
N VAL A 241 -6.45 -5.28 -10.41
CA VAL A 241 -7.81 -5.22 -11.00
C VAL A 241 -7.89 -3.99 -11.91
N ASN A 242 -8.36 -4.19 -13.13
CA ASN A 242 -8.46 -3.17 -14.16
C ASN A 242 -9.79 -2.43 -14.09
N ALA A 243 -9.80 -1.18 -14.57
CA ALA A 243 -11.00 -0.35 -14.56
C ALA A 243 -12.18 -0.94 -15.37
N ASN A 244 -11.88 -1.75 -16.39
CA ASN A 244 -12.87 -2.44 -17.22
C ASN A 244 -13.44 -3.73 -16.59
N GLY A 245 -13.12 -4.03 -15.32
CA GLY A 245 -13.61 -5.21 -14.60
C GLY A 245 -12.82 -6.50 -14.85
N THR A 246 -11.84 -6.50 -15.77
CA THR A 246 -10.85 -7.58 -15.86
C THR A 246 -9.82 -7.47 -14.74
N PHE A 247 -9.00 -8.49 -14.54
CA PHE A 247 -7.93 -8.48 -13.53
C PHE A 247 -6.71 -9.26 -14.02
N GLU A 248 -5.55 -8.90 -13.51
CA GLU A 248 -4.28 -9.55 -13.82
C GLU A 248 -3.92 -10.54 -12.71
N ILE A 249 -3.28 -11.64 -13.10
CA ILE A 249 -2.87 -12.71 -12.20
C ILE A 249 -1.43 -13.15 -12.47
N ASP A 250 -0.74 -13.57 -11.40
CA ASP A 250 0.43 -14.44 -11.48
C ASP A 250 0.00 -15.86 -11.11
N GLU A 251 0.45 -16.85 -11.89
CA GLU A 251 0.11 -18.24 -11.64
C GLU A 251 1.20 -19.19 -12.12
N TYR A 252 1.15 -20.42 -11.63
CA TYR A 252 1.91 -21.55 -12.15
C TYR A 252 0.94 -22.58 -12.70
N ASN A 253 1.33 -23.35 -13.72
CA ASN A 253 0.61 -24.51 -14.25
C ASN A 253 -0.60 -24.19 -15.15
N TYR A 254 -0.60 -23.02 -15.79
CA TYR A 254 -1.58 -22.67 -16.82
C TYR A 254 -1.08 -22.99 -18.24
N VAL A 255 0.06 -22.42 -18.64
CA VAL A 255 0.62 -22.60 -20.00
C VAL A 255 1.22 -23.98 -20.23
N SER A 256 1.87 -24.53 -19.20
CA SER A 256 2.40 -25.89 -19.15
C SER A 256 2.71 -26.25 -17.69
N ALA A 257 2.95 -27.54 -17.43
CA ALA A 257 3.27 -28.01 -16.08
C ALA A 257 4.51 -27.30 -15.52
N ASP A 258 4.39 -26.83 -14.28
CA ASP A 258 5.45 -26.21 -13.47
C ASP A 258 6.08 -24.96 -14.13
N ARG A 259 5.27 -24.18 -14.84
CA ARG A 259 5.68 -22.93 -15.47
C ARG A 259 4.84 -21.75 -15.02
N TYR A 260 5.55 -20.65 -14.76
CA TYR A 260 4.98 -19.34 -14.48
C TYR A 260 4.27 -18.76 -15.72
N SER A 261 3.17 -18.06 -15.47
CA SER A 261 2.58 -17.15 -16.44
C SER A 261 1.94 -15.95 -15.73
N HIS A 262 1.92 -14.83 -16.45
CA HIS A 262 1.16 -13.65 -16.08
C HIS A 262 0.16 -13.32 -17.17
N ARG A 263 -1.11 -13.08 -16.82
CA ARG A 263 -2.14 -12.75 -17.83
C ARG A 263 -3.29 -11.95 -17.24
N THR A 264 -3.99 -11.26 -18.13
CA THR A 264 -5.30 -10.65 -17.86
C THR A 264 -6.40 -11.70 -18.02
N VAL A 265 -7.35 -11.71 -17.08
CA VAL A 265 -8.47 -12.63 -17.00
C VAL A 265 -9.75 -11.90 -16.57
N SER A 266 -10.88 -12.60 -16.66
CA SER A 266 -12.18 -12.07 -16.25
C SER A 266 -12.86 -12.99 -15.23
N VAL A 267 -13.83 -12.42 -14.52
CA VAL A 267 -14.66 -13.17 -13.58
C VAL A 267 -15.60 -14.07 -14.37
N GLY A 268 -15.63 -15.35 -14.02
CA GLY A 268 -16.49 -16.33 -14.68
C GLY A 268 -16.09 -17.77 -14.38
N THR A 269 -16.76 -18.72 -15.01
CA THR A 269 -16.61 -20.16 -14.74
C THR A 269 -15.95 -20.93 -15.89
N ALA A 270 -15.59 -20.26 -17.00
CA ALA A 270 -14.87 -20.90 -18.08
C ALA A 270 -13.46 -21.35 -17.66
N ASN A 271 -12.83 -22.22 -18.46
CA ASN A 271 -11.54 -22.82 -18.13
C ASN A 271 -10.37 -21.83 -17.96
N ASN A 272 -10.48 -20.64 -18.55
CA ASN A 272 -9.50 -19.56 -18.45
C ASN A 272 -9.93 -18.45 -17.48
N GLN A 273 -11.02 -18.63 -16.73
CA GLN A 273 -11.61 -17.64 -15.81
C GLN A 273 -11.58 -18.12 -14.35
N PHE A 274 -11.87 -17.21 -13.43
CA PHE A 274 -11.97 -17.50 -12.00
C PHE A 274 -13.25 -16.91 -11.43
N SER A 275 -13.87 -17.59 -10.48
CA SER A 275 -15.21 -17.24 -9.97
C SER A 275 -15.25 -16.92 -8.48
N LYS A 276 -14.17 -17.22 -7.74
CA LYS A 276 -14.07 -17.00 -6.29
C LYS A 276 -12.74 -16.37 -5.93
N PHE A 277 -12.74 -15.49 -4.93
CA PHE A 277 -11.57 -14.72 -4.52
C PHE A 277 -11.39 -14.80 -3.01
N ILE A 278 -10.34 -15.47 -2.56
CA ILE A 278 -10.03 -15.65 -1.13
C ILE A 278 -9.17 -14.48 -0.68
N ARG A 279 -9.62 -13.75 0.35
CA ARG A 279 -8.93 -12.56 0.85
C ARG A 279 -8.29 -12.82 2.21
N PHE A 280 -6.98 -12.99 2.18
CA PHE A 280 -6.15 -13.07 3.38
C PHE A 280 -5.97 -11.68 4.01
N LYS A 281 -5.99 -11.60 5.34
CA LYS A 281 -5.86 -10.36 6.13
C LYS A 281 -4.83 -10.55 7.25
#